data_AF-A0A4U3LY53-F1
#
_entry.id   AF-A0A4U3LY53-F1
#
_cell.length_a   1.000
_cell.length_b   1.000
_cell.length_c   1.000
_cell.angle_alpha   90.00
_cell.angle_beta   90.00
_cell.angle_gamma   90.00
#
_symmetry.space_group_name_H-M   'P 1'
#
loop_
_entity.id
_entity.type
_entity.pdbx_description
1 polymer ?
#
loop_
_entity_poly.entity_id
_entity_poly.type
_entity_poly.pdbx_seq_one_letter_code
_entity_poly.pdbx_strand_id
1 'polypeptide(L)'
;MTVVDSGVSDNAARVQAWPLAQLKLAGITPRPVRRFVEVCGEEGAQAAIARVLLWPLSRQLPGHRNALTQVWSPETIYPGSDPSPQPDRPVSYGQCGVTSAWLIQQMSWLRRLRAEYCVGHIDFDRGRQRSEVHCWVEIGSANSAKRWVIDLTFDQFGDRRSKPVVFARHECLVNQLIEYKAEDRIRPRKVRHDDVWGRYQLLRAATDELWRSRKAKPGS
;
A
#
# COMPACT_ATOMS: atom_id res chain seq x y z
N MET A 1 39.35 32.84 -31.85
CA MET A 1 38.11 33.31 -31.22
C MET A 1 36.96 32.63 -31.97
N THR A 2 36.47 31.52 -31.44
CA THR A 2 35.40 30.73 -32.06
C THR A 2 34.48 30.31 -30.93
N VAL A 3 33.29 30.90 -30.94
CA VAL A 3 32.16 30.52 -30.08
C VAL A 3 31.62 29.22 -30.63
N VAL A 4 31.62 28.17 -29.82
CA VAL A 4 30.86 26.94 -30.10
C VAL A 4 29.70 26.90 -29.13
N ASP A 5 28.53 26.96 -29.73
CA ASP A 5 27.20 26.98 -29.15
C ASP A 5 26.97 25.70 -28.32
N SER A 6 26.84 25.85 -27.01
CA SER A 6 26.51 24.75 -26.11
C SER A 6 25.01 24.50 -26.15
N GLY A 7 24.60 23.53 -26.98
CA GLY A 7 23.25 22.99 -27.00
C GLY A 7 22.84 22.52 -25.60
N VAL A 8 21.97 23.29 -24.96
CA VAL A 8 21.29 22.92 -23.72
C VAL A 8 20.47 21.66 -24.01
N SER A 9 20.91 20.53 -23.48
CA SER A 9 20.29 19.23 -23.76
C SER A 9 18.82 19.19 -23.34
N ASP A 10 18.03 18.61 -24.23
CA ASP A 10 16.58 18.33 -24.24
C ASP A 10 16.05 17.50 -23.03
N ASN A 11 16.84 17.35 -21.97
CA ASN A 11 16.50 16.56 -20.78
C ASN A 11 15.65 17.32 -19.76
N ALA A 12 15.74 18.65 -19.69
CA ALA A 12 14.95 19.46 -18.75
C ALA A 12 13.44 19.48 -19.12
N ALA A 13 13.12 19.50 -20.42
CA ALA A 13 11.74 19.49 -20.91
C ALA A 13 11.03 18.14 -20.65
N ARG A 14 11.77 17.02 -20.72
CA ARG A 14 11.24 15.67 -20.42
C ARG A 14 10.87 15.48 -18.95
N VAL A 15 11.60 16.10 -18.02
CA VAL A 15 11.32 16.03 -16.58
C VAL A 15 10.06 16.81 -16.18
N GLN A 16 9.67 17.84 -16.94
CA GLN A 16 8.45 18.62 -16.67
C GLN A 16 7.17 18.00 -17.26
N ALA A 17 7.25 17.30 -18.40
CA ALA A 17 6.08 16.71 -19.04
C ALA A 17 5.65 15.36 -18.41
N TRP A 18 6.60 14.58 -17.90
CA TRP A 18 6.36 13.24 -17.36
C TRP A 18 5.46 13.20 -16.10
N PRO A 19 5.60 14.11 -15.10
CA PRO A 19 4.76 14.15 -13.91
C PRO A 19 3.29 14.51 -14.21
N LEU A 20 3.07 15.49 -15.09
CA LEU A 20 1.75 16.07 -15.35
C LEU A 20 0.84 15.11 -16.12
N ALA A 21 1.41 14.33 -17.04
CA ALA A 21 0.68 13.30 -17.76
C ALA A 21 0.16 12.20 -16.82
N GLN A 22 0.97 11.74 -15.85
CA GLN A 22 0.55 10.73 -14.87
C GLN A 22 -0.52 11.24 -13.90
N LEU A 23 -0.45 12.52 -13.50
CA LEU A 23 -1.44 13.15 -12.62
C LEU A 23 -2.81 13.32 -13.30
N LYS A 24 -2.82 13.73 -14.57
CA LYS A 24 -4.05 13.73 -15.39
C LYS A 24 -4.61 12.31 -15.55
N LEU A 25 -3.74 11.33 -15.80
CA LEU A 25 -4.12 9.91 -15.93
C LEU A 25 -4.60 9.28 -14.61
N ALA A 26 -4.29 9.88 -13.46
CA ALA A 26 -4.76 9.47 -12.13
C ALA A 26 -6.03 10.22 -11.67
N GLY A 27 -6.61 11.09 -12.52
CA GLY A 27 -7.83 11.83 -12.21
C GLY A 27 -7.64 12.98 -11.22
N ILE A 28 -6.40 13.45 -11.01
CA ILE A 28 -6.09 14.51 -10.05
C ILE A 28 -6.09 15.85 -10.79
N THR A 29 -6.90 16.82 -10.31
CA THR A 29 -6.99 18.13 -10.94
C THR A 29 -5.72 18.96 -10.72
N PRO A 30 -5.34 19.86 -11.66
CA PRO A 30 -4.00 20.48 -11.66
C PRO A 30 -3.75 21.55 -10.58
N ARG A 31 -4.79 22.11 -9.96
CA ARG A 31 -4.67 23.29 -9.07
C ARG A 31 -3.92 23.02 -7.75
N PRO A 32 -4.14 21.91 -7.02
CA PRO A 32 -3.37 21.60 -5.82
C PRO A 32 -1.92 21.20 -6.12
N VAL A 33 -1.62 20.76 -7.35
CA VAL A 33 -0.30 20.25 -7.76
C VAL A 33 0.68 21.38 -8.06
N ARG A 34 0.22 22.45 -8.75
CA ARG A 34 1.09 23.57 -9.15
C ARG A 34 1.76 24.26 -7.95
N ARG A 35 1.01 24.45 -6.86
CA ARG A 35 1.51 25.09 -5.63
C ARG A 35 2.47 24.19 -4.82
N PHE A 36 2.51 22.89 -5.11
CA PHE A 36 3.32 21.92 -4.35
C PHE A 36 4.64 21.58 -5.04
N VAL A 37 4.69 21.67 -6.38
CA VAL A 37 5.92 21.50 -7.17
C VAL A 37 6.94 22.62 -6.91
N GLU A 38 6.47 23.85 -6.60
CA GLU A 38 7.34 24.98 -6.20
C GLU A 38 7.98 24.80 -4.81
N VAL A 39 7.47 23.89 -3.98
CA VAL A 39 7.93 23.68 -2.60
C VAL A 39 9.01 22.57 -2.49
N CYS A 40 9.27 21.81 -3.56
CA CYS A 40 10.11 20.62 -3.48
C CYS A 40 11.56 20.88 -3.92
N GLY A 41 12.38 21.33 -2.97
CA GLY A 41 13.82 21.10 -2.98
C GLY A 41 14.20 19.64 -2.66
N GLU A 42 15.43 19.27 -3.02
CA GLU A 42 16.26 18.07 -2.73
C GLU A 42 15.68 16.64 -2.75
N GLU A 43 14.39 16.38 -2.47
CA GLU A 43 13.84 15.01 -2.46
C GLU A 43 13.52 14.46 -3.88
N GLY A 44 13.66 15.29 -4.91
CA GLY A 44 13.39 14.94 -6.31
C GLY A 44 11.90 14.82 -6.64
N ALA A 45 11.54 15.10 -7.89
CA ALA A 45 10.15 15.14 -8.36
C ALA A 45 9.34 13.85 -8.04
N GLN A 46 10.00 12.68 -7.98
CA GLN A 46 9.35 11.41 -7.66
C GLN A 46 8.82 11.33 -6.23
N ALA A 47 9.54 11.88 -5.24
CA ALA A 47 9.07 11.88 -3.85
C ALA A 47 7.88 12.82 -3.67
N ALA A 48 7.88 13.96 -4.37
CA ALA A 48 6.79 14.91 -4.40
C ALA A 48 5.53 14.32 -5.05
N ILE A 49 5.67 13.67 -6.22
CA ILE A 49 4.57 12.99 -6.91
C ILE A 49 4.02 11.86 -6.03
N ALA A 50 4.88 11.05 -5.43
CA ALA A 50 4.46 9.99 -4.51
C ALA A 50 3.66 10.58 -3.34
N ARG A 51 4.08 11.68 -2.73
CA ARG A 51 3.29 12.33 -1.66
C ARG A 51 1.91 12.79 -2.15
N VAL A 52 1.82 13.41 -3.31
CA VAL A 52 0.54 13.87 -3.88
C VAL A 52 -0.40 12.70 -4.17
N LEU A 53 0.13 11.60 -4.73
CA LEU A 53 -0.66 10.42 -5.07
C LEU A 53 -1.04 9.59 -3.85
N LEU A 54 -0.14 9.50 -2.86
CA LEU A 54 -0.31 8.65 -1.68
C LEU A 54 -1.03 9.36 -0.53
N TRP A 55 -1.12 10.70 -0.54
CA TRP A 55 -1.88 11.42 0.49
C TRP A 55 -3.37 11.05 0.50
N PRO A 56 -4.10 11.09 -0.64
CA PRO A 56 -5.49 10.62 -0.67
C PRO A 56 -5.63 9.18 -0.22
N LEU A 57 -4.68 8.32 -0.61
CA LEU A 57 -4.65 6.92 -0.20
C LEU A 57 -4.61 6.79 1.32
N SER A 58 -3.67 7.45 1.98
CA SER A 58 -3.51 7.38 3.43
C SER A 58 -4.80 7.69 4.20
N ARG A 59 -5.62 8.60 3.68
CA ARG A 59 -6.92 8.99 4.27
C ARG A 59 -8.02 7.95 4.03
N GLN A 60 -7.91 7.13 2.99
CA GLN A 60 -8.87 6.08 2.65
C GLN A 60 -8.57 4.76 3.38
N LEU A 61 -7.31 4.51 3.76
CA LEU A 61 -6.90 3.25 4.38
C LEU A 61 -7.73 2.89 5.64
N PRO A 62 -8.02 3.81 6.59
CA PRO A 62 -8.89 3.48 7.72
C PRO A 62 -10.31 3.08 7.30
N GLY A 63 -10.86 3.75 6.28
CA GLY A 63 -12.18 3.40 5.72
C GLY A 63 -12.20 2.01 5.08
N HIS A 64 -11.12 1.65 4.37
CA HIS A 64 -10.94 0.30 3.83
C HIS A 64 -10.78 -0.73 4.94
N ARG A 65 -9.93 -0.47 5.94
CA ARG A 65 -9.78 -1.32 7.12
C ARG A 65 -11.12 -1.60 7.78
N ASN A 66 -11.93 -0.57 8.02
CA ASN A 66 -13.25 -0.70 8.65
C ASN A 66 -14.24 -1.49 7.80
N ALA A 67 -14.20 -1.33 6.46
CA ALA A 67 -15.03 -2.12 5.56
C ALA A 67 -14.61 -3.59 5.57
N LEU A 68 -13.31 -3.87 5.53
CA LEU A 68 -12.74 -5.21 5.57
C LEU A 68 -13.10 -5.95 6.87
N THR A 69 -13.04 -5.30 8.03
CA THR A 69 -13.48 -5.91 9.30
C THR A 69 -14.91 -6.46 9.26
N GLN A 70 -15.80 -5.83 8.48
CA GLN A 70 -17.21 -6.22 8.40
C GLN A 70 -17.46 -7.44 7.49
N VAL A 71 -16.49 -7.78 6.65
CA VAL A 71 -16.66 -8.83 5.62
C VAL A 71 -15.62 -9.93 5.72
N TRP A 72 -14.62 -9.79 6.59
CA TRP A 72 -13.76 -10.90 6.95
C TRP A 72 -14.58 -12.04 7.55
N SER A 73 -14.24 -13.25 7.13
CA SER A 73 -14.93 -14.46 7.54
C SER A 73 -13.92 -15.60 7.71
N PRO A 74 -14.31 -16.72 8.33
CA PRO A 74 -13.46 -17.91 8.43
C PRO A 74 -12.94 -18.40 7.06
N GLU A 75 -13.72 -18.26 5.99
CA GLU A 75 -13.34 -18.67 4.64
C GLU A 75 -12.27 -17.78 3.99
N THR A 76 -12.03 -16.57 4.53
CA THR A 76 -10.98 -15.68 4.03
C THR A 76 -9.66 -15.82 4.80
N ILE A 77 -9.67 -16.55 5.93
CA ILE A 77 -8.49 -16.82 6.76
C ILE A 77 -7.49 -17.73 6.02
N TYR A 78 -6.20 -17.55 6.28
CA TYR A 78 -5.17 -18.47 5.79
C TYR A 78 -5.37 -19.90 6.31
N PRO A 79 -5.33 -20.95 5.48
CA PRO A 79 -5.61 -22.32 5.94
C PRO A 79 -4.75 -22.82 7.09
N GLY A 80 -3.53 -22.29 7.27
CA GLY A 80 -2.65 -22.62 8.39
C GLY A 80 -2.97 -21.89 9.70
N SER A 81 -3.93 -20.97 9.71
CA SER A 81 -4.37 -20.22 10.88
C SER A 81 -5.62 -20.85 11.48
N ASP A 82 -5.69 -20.92 12.81
CA ASP A 82 -6.89 -21.40 13.50
C ASP A 82 -8.01 -20.34 13.42
N PRO A 83 -9.16 -20.67 12.79
CA PRO A 83 -10.25 -19.73 12.55
C PRO A 83 -11.12 -19.50 13.79
N SER A 84 -10.90 -20.25 14.87
CA SER A 84 -11.71 -20.15 16.09
C SER A 84 -11.52 -18.78 16.73
N PRO A 85 -12.59 -18.06 17.10
CA PRO A 85 -12.48 -16.81 17.85
C PRO A 85 -11.73 -17.07 19.16
N GLN A 86 -10.62 -16.37 19.37
CA GLN A 86 -9.89 -16.39 20.65
C GLN A 86 -9.88 -14.99 21.25
N PRO A 87 -10.07 -14.84 22.58
CA PRO A 87 -10.13 -13.52 23.23
C PRO A 87 -8.90 -12.65 22.95
N ASP A 88 -7.73 -13.29 22.86
CA ASP A 88 -6.44 -12.60 22.69
C ASP A 88 -6.05 -12.43 21.22
N ARG A 89 -6.86 -12.91 20.27
CA ARG A 89 -6.57 -12.79 18.84
C ARG A 89 -7.36 -11.65 18.21
N PRO A 90 -6.69 -10.74 17.49
CA PRO A 90 -7.39 -9.68 16.77
C PRO A 90 -8.18 -10.28 15.60
N VAL A 91 -9.27 -9.62 15.23
CA VAL A 91 -10.12 -10.00 14.08
C VAL A 91 -9.36 -10.04 12.75
N SER A 92 -8.19 -9.40 12.67
CA SER A 92 -7.31 -9.46 11.52
C SER A 92 -6.51 -10.76 11.42
N TYR A 93 -6.43 -11.60 12.46
CA TYR A 93 -5.60 -12.81 12.47
C TYR A 93 -5.87 -13.72 11.26
N GLY A 94 -4.81 -14.11 10.55
CA GLY A 94 -4.87 -14.90 9.30
C GLY A 94 -5.42 -14.16 8.07
N GLN A 95 -5.79 -12.88 8.17
CA GLN A 95 -6.38 -12.08 7.08
C GLN A 95 -5.36 -11.24 6.28
N CYS A 96 -4.08 -11.25 6.63
CA CYS A 96 -3.06 -10.37 6.03
C CYS A 96 -2.88 -10.60 4.52
N GLY A 97 -2.76 -11.85 4.10
CA GLY A 97 -2.63 -12.22 2.68
C GLY A 97 -3.81 -11.73 1.86
N VAL A 98 -5.03 -12.11 2.25
CA VAL A 98 -6.25 -11.78 1.50
C VAL A 98 -6.51 -10.28 1.45
N THR A 99 -6.20 -9.58 2.54
CA THR A 99 -6.33 -8.13 2.65
C THR A 99 -5.36 -7.39 1.74
N SER A 100 -4.09 -7.80 1.74
CA SER A 100 -3.06 -7.19 0.90
C SER A 100 -3.29 -7.49 -0.59
N ALA A 101 -3.73 -8.71 -0.92
CA ALA A 101 -4.17 -9.07 -2.26
C ALA A 101 -5.39 -8.23 -2.70
N TRP A 102 -6.35 -8.00 -1.81
CA TRP A 102 -7.49 -7.14 -2.11
C TRP A 102 -7.06 -5.70 -2.37
N LEU A 103 -6.23 -5.12 -1.51
CA LEU A 103 -5.78 -3.73 -1.61
C LEU A 103 -5.10 -3.45 -2.94
N ILE A 104 -4.15 -4.31 -3.35
CA ILE A 104 -3.37 -4.11 -4.57
C ILE A 104 -4.22 -4.27 -5.85
N GLN A 105 -5.36 -4.98 -5.77
CA GLN A 105 -6.29 -5.13 -6.89
C GLN A 105 -7.32 -3.98 -6.96
N GLN A 106 -7.82 -3.53 -5.81
CA GLN A 106 -8.82 -2.46 -5.76
C GLN A 106 -8.28 -1.12 -6.27
N MET A 107 -7.01 -0.87 -6.02
CA MET A 107 -6.39 0.40 -6.37
C MET A 107 -5.57 0.23 -7.64
N SER A 108 -6.26 0.21 -8.79
CA SER A 108 -5.65 -0.01 -10.10
C SER A 108 -4.49 0.95 -10.42
N TRP A 109 -4.49 2.16 -9.85
CA TRP A 109 -3.41 3.14 -9.98
C TRP A 109 -2.13 2.75 -9.22
N LEU A 110 -2.21 1.91 -8.17
CA LEU A 110 -1.04 1.35 -7.49
C LEU A 110 -0.15 0.55 -8.45
N ARG A 111 -0.75 -0.06 -9.49
CA ARG A 111 0.01 -0.76 -10.55
C ARG A 111 0.98 0.17 -11.28
N ARG A 112 0.64 1.46 -11.39
CA ARG A 112 1.50 2.48 -12.02
C ARG A 112 2.61 2.97 -11.10
N LEU A 113 2.50 2.71 -9.79
CA LEU A 113 3.48 3.12 -8.79
C LEU A 113 4.46 2.00 -8.40
N ARG A 114 4.53 0.93 -9.20
CA ARG A 114 5.34 -0.24 -8.89
C ARG A 114 4.97 -0.84 -7.52
N ALA A 115 3.67 -0.88 -7.22
CA ALA A 115 3.21 -1.58 -6.04
C ALA A 115 3.41 -3.09 -6.20
N GLU A 116 3.81 -3.75 -5.13
CA GLU A 116 4.03 -5.20 -5.07
C GLU A 116 3.34 -5.78 -3.84
N TYR A 117 2.75 -6.96 -4.00
CA TYR A 117 2.24 -7.78 -2.90
C TYR A 117 3.44 -8.53 -2.32
N CYS A 118 3.68 -8.36 -1.04
CA CYS A 118 4.86 -8.90 -0.37
C CYS A 118 4.46 -10.01 0.57
N VAL A 119 5.27 -11.06 0.61
CA VAL A 119 5.20 -12.16 1.58
C VAL A 119 6.55 -12.24 2.27
N GLY A 120 6.56 -12.40 3.59
CA GLY A 120 7.79 -12.52 4.37
C GLY A 120 7.51 -12.37 5.85
N HIS A 121 8.37 -11.65 6.57
CA HIS A 121 8.24 -11.47 8.01
C HIS A 121 8.51 -10.03 8.44
N ILE A 122 8.05 -9.68 9.64
CA ILE A 122 8.34 -8.42 10.30
C ILE A 122 9.25 -8.71 11.50
N ASP A 123 10.42 -8.08 11.51
CA ASP A 123 11.32 -8.09 12.64
C ASP A 123 11.03 -6.87 13.54
N PHE A 124 10.84 -7.14 14.83
CA PHE A 124 10.63 -6.13 15.87
C PHE A 124 11.85 -6.07 16.79
N ASP A 125 12.11 -4.88 17.33
CA ASP A 125 13.12 -4.64 18.37
C ASP A 125 14.51 -5.15 17.94
N ARG A 126 14.87 -4.87 16.67
CA ARG A 126 16.12 -5.31 16.01
C ARG A 126 16.25 -6.84 15.91
N GLY A 127 15.15 -7.53 15.61
CA GLY A 127 15.14 -8.98 15.38
C GLY A 127 15.04 -9.82 16.65
N ARG A 128 14.82 -9.19 17.82
CA ARG A 128 14.53 -9.93 19.07
C ARG A 128 13.20 -10.67 19.00
N GLN A 129 12.28 -10.15 18.20
CA GLN A 129 11.03 -10.80 17.88
C GLN A 129 10.81 -10.77 16.38
N ARG A 130 10.30 -11.88 15.85
CA ARG A 130 9.93 -12.05 14.46
C ARG A 130 8.47 -12.48 14.39
N SER A 131 7.71 -11.91 13.46
CA SER A 131 6.36 -12.38 13.16
C SER A 131 6.38 -13.77 12.51
N GLU A 132 5.26 -14.47 12.57
CA GLU A 132 4.96 -15.50 11.56
C GLU A 132 4.94 -14.88 10.15
N VAL A 133 4.77 -15.73 9.12
CA VAL A 133 4.64 -15.26 7.74
C VAL A 133 3.51 -14.23 7.65
N HIS A 134 3.83 -13.07 7.10
CA HIS A 134 2.96 -11.92 6.99
C HIS A 134 2.94 -11.38 5.56
N CYS A 135 1.84 -10.72 5.20
CA CYS A 135 1.66 -10.16 3.86
C CYS A 135 1.28 -8.68 3.92
N TRP A 136 1.91 -7.86 3.07
CA TRP A 136 1.69 -6.42 2.99
C TRP A 136 1.82 -5.92 1.54
N VAL A 137 1.66 -4.62 1.33
CA VAL A 137 1.92 -3.98 0.03
C VAL A 137 3.10 -3.03 0.16
N GLU A 138 4.08 -3.14 -0.75
CA GLU A 138 5.16 -2.16 -0.91
C GLU A 138 4.95 -1.29 -2.14
N ILE A 139 5.38 -0.02 -2.09
CA ILE A 139 5.40 0.88 -3.24
C ILE A 139 6.80 1.48 -3.38
N GLY A 140 7.45 1.22 -4.51
CA GLY A 140 8.78 1.75 -4.82
C GLY A 140 9.74 0.66 -5.26
N SER A 141 11.04 0.91 -5.11
CA SER A 141 12.07 -0.10 -5.38
C SER A 141 12.26 -1.02 -4.17
N ALA A 142 12.30 -2.34 -4.40
CA ALA A 142 12.48 -3.36 -3.37
C ALA A 142 13.68 -3.09 -2.44
N ASN A 143 14.79 -2.61 -3.01
CA ASN A 143 16.03 -2.35 -2.26
C ASN A 143 16.11 -0.93 -1.68
N SER A 144 15.07 -0.12 -1.84
CA SER A 144 15.07 1.27 -1.36
C SER A 144 14.55 1.35 0.07
N ALA A 145 15.30 2.02 0.95
CA ALA A 145 14.82 2.42 2.28
C ALA A 145 13.67 3.44 2.20
N LYS A 146 13.53 4.14 1.06
CA LYS A 146 12.47 5.12 0.80
C LYS A 146 11.18 4.50 0.25
N ARG A 147 11.10 3.16 0.11
CA ARG A 147 9.86 2.49 -0.30
C ARG A 147 8.78 2.68 0.76
N TRP A 148 7.53 2.75 0.32
CA TRP A 148 6.38 2.81 1.23
C TRP A 148 5.91 1.40 1.57
N VAL A 149 5.49 1.22 2.81
CA VAL A 149 4.85 0.01 3.33
C VAL A 149 3.40 0.35 3.64
N ILE A 150 2.48 -0.50 3.19
CA ILE A 150 1.06 -0.44 3.51
C ILE A 150 0.62 -1.78 4.06
N ASP A 151 0.10 -1.77 5.28
CA ASP A 151 -0.35 -2.96 5.99
C ASP A 151 -1.66 -2.62 6.72
N LEU A 152 -2.75 -3.25 6.30
CA LEU A 152 -4.08 -3.06 6.89
C LEU A 152 -4.38 -4.10 7.98
N THR A 153 -3.39 -4.87 8.40
CA THR A 153 -3.51 -5.97 9.36
C THR A 153 -2.42 -5.93 10.41
N PHE A 154 -1.81 -4.75 10.63
CA PHE A 154 -0.70 -4.61 11.57
C PHE A 154 -1.10 -4.86 13.03
N ASP A 155 -2.39 -4.74 13.35
CA ASP A 155 -2.94 -5.11 14.66
C ASP A 155 -2.83 -6.60 14.98
N GLN A 156 -2.50 -7.46 14.00
CA GLN A 156 -2.23 -8.90 14.21
C GLN A 156 -1.15 -9.18 15.27
N PHE A 157 -0.25 -8.23 15.52
CA PHE A 157 0.90 -8.41 16.41
C PHE A 157 0.66 -7.93 17.86
N GLY A 158 -0.60 -7.67 18.24
CA GLY A 158 -1.00 -7.33 19.61
C GLY A 158 -0.66 -5.89 20.04
N ASP A 159 -0.71 -5.64 21.36
CA ASP A 159 -0.71 -4.30 21.97
C ASP A 159 0.64 -3.56 21.96
N ARG A 160 1.55 -3.92 21.06
CA ARG A 160 2.87 -3.29 21.08
C ARG A 160 2.82 -1.83 20.66
N ARG A 161 1.87 -1.42 19.79
CA ARG A 161 1.87 -0.09 19.13
C ARG A 161 0.51 0.45 18.65
N SER A 162 -0.62 -0.13 19.10
CA SER A 162 -2.02 0.33 18.94
C SER A 162 -2.55 0.75 17.55
N LYS A 163 -1.80 0.55 16.46
CA LYS A 163 -2.21 1.00 15.11
C LYS A 163 -2.73 -0.18 14.29
N PRO A 164 -4.00 -0.18 13.84
CA PRO A 164 -4.53 -1.23 12.97
C PRO A 164 -4.02 -1.13 11.52
N VAL A 165 -3.43 0.02 11.16
CA VAL A 165 -2.96 0.32 9.81
C VAL A 165 -1.56 0.92 9.89
N VAL A 166 -0.65 0.40 9.09
CA VAL A 166 0.64 1.03 8.77
C VAL A 166 0.56 1.63 7.39
N PHE A 167 0.97 2.89 7.30
CA PHE A 167 1.26 3.58 6.05
C PHE A 167 2.45 4.52 6.27
N ALA A 168 3.65 4.05 5.96
CA ALA A 168 4.88 4.76 6.26
C ALA A 168 5.99 4.38 5.29
N ARG A 169 7.05 5.22 5.22
CA ARG A 169 8.30 4.81 4.57
C ARG A 169 9.00 3.75 5.42
N HIS A 170 9.65 2.80 4.74
CA HIS A 170 10.39 1.74 5.40
C HIS A 170 11.48 2.28 6.35
N GLU A 171 12.23 3.31 5.95
CA GLU A 171 13.22 3.98 6.82
C GLU A 171 12.63 4.48 8.14
N CYS A 172 11.40 5.04 8.12
CA CYS A 172 10.73 5.51 9.32
C CYS A 172 10.30 4.35 10.23
N LEU A 173 9.95 3.20 9.66
CA LEU A 173 9.60 1.99 10.41
C LEU A 173 10.83 1.38 11.06
N VAL A 174 11.95 1.31 10.33
CA VAL A 174 13.24 0.83 10.85
C VAL A 174 13.72 1.68 12.02
N ASN A 175 13.57 3.01 11.93
CA ASN A 175 13.87 3.92 13.05
C ASN A 175 12.98 3.69 14.28
N GLN A 176 11.80 3.11 14.08
CA GLN A 176 10.91 2.67 15.15
C GLN A 176 11.22 1.23 15.59
N LEU A 177 12.25 0.56 15.08
CA LEU A 177 12.55 -0.85 15.35
C LEU A 177 11.48 -1.81 14.79
N ILE A 178 10.86 -1.46 13.66
CA ILE A 178 9.98 -2.35 12.86
C ILE A 178 10.60 -2.50 11.47
N GLU A 179 10.99 -3.70 11.10
CA GLU A 179 11.62 -3.97 9.81
C GLU A 179 10.79 -4.98 9.02
N TYR A 180 10.27 -4.56 7.87
CA TYR A 180 9.53 -5.43 6.96
C TYR A 180 10.51 -6.11 5.99
N LYS A 181 10.62 -7.43 6.07
CA LYS A 181 11.54 -8.24 5.27
C LYS A 181 10.77 -9.15 4.33
N ALA A 182 10.56 -8.68 3.10
CA ALA A 182 9.89 -9.49 2.09
C ALA A 182 10.85 -10.56 1.54
N GLU A 183 10.40 -11.81 1.59
CA GLU A 183 11.02 -12.96 0.96
C GLU A 183 10.57 -13.05 -0.50
N ASP A 184 9.28 -12.81 -0.74
CA ASP A 184 8.68 -12.74 -2.07
C ASP A 184 8.03 -11.39 -2.35
N ARG A 185 8.15 -10.96 -3.61
CA ARG A 185 7.48 -9.76 -4.14
C ARG A 185 6.75 -10.09 -5.42
N ILE A 186 5.42 -10.08 -5.34
CA ILE A 186 4.53 -10.50 -6.40
C ILE A 186 3.89 -9.27 -7.04
N ARG A 187 4.08 -9.12 -8.34
CA ARG A 187 3.43 -8.04 -9.09
C ARG A 187 1.90 -8.23 -9.08
N PRO A 188 1.10 -7.15 -9.10
CA PRO A 188 -0.36 -7.22 -9.03
C PRO A 188 -0.99 -8.20 -10.04
N ARG A 189 -0.45 -8.26 -11.27
CA ARG A 189 -0.93 -9.17 -12.33
C ARG A 189 -0.65 -10.65 -12.08
N LYS A 190 0.27 -10.97 -11.16
CA LYS A 190 0.72 -12.32 -10.82
C LYS A 190 0.05 -12.86 -9.55
N VAL A 191 -0.56 -12.01 -8.73
CA VAL A 191 -1.32 -12.41 -7.52
C VAL A 191 -2.43 -13.42 -7.85
N ARG A 192 -2.97 -13.42 -9.07
CA ARG A 192 -3.96 -14.42 -9.52
C ARG A 192 -3.44 -15.86 -9.65
N HIS A 193 -2.13 -16.05 -9.53
CA HIS A 193 -1.48 -17.35 -9.56
C HIS A 193 -0.96 -17.75 -8.17
N ASP A 194 -1.20 -16.91 -7.16
CA ASP A 194 -0.86 -17.16 -5.76
C ASP A 194 -2.02 -17.89 -5.06
N ASP A 195 -1.71 -18.64 -4.00
CA ASP A 195 -2.71 -19.41 -3.24
C ASP A 195 -3.80 -18.53 -2.61
N VAL A 196 -3.51 -17.24 -2.42
CA VAL A 196 -4.43 -16.26 -1.84
C VAL A 196 -5.61 -15.97 -2.76
N TRP A 197 -5.52 -16.30 -4.05
CA TRP A 197 -6.47 -15.82 -5.05
C TRP A 197 -7.92 -16.27 -4.78
N GLY A 198 -8.13 -17.52 -4.38
CA GLY A 198 -9.48 -18.02 -4.07
C GLY A 198 -10.12 -17.25 -2.91
N ARG A 199 -9.37 -17.03 -1.83
CA ARG A 199 -9.80 -16.24 -0.67
C ARG A 199 -10.04 -14.78 -1.03
N TYR A 200 -9.20 -14.22 -1.91
CA TYR A 200 -9.37 -12.87 -2.43
C TYR A 200 -10.69 -12.70 -3.18
N GLN A 201 -11.10 -13.69 -3.98
CA GLN A 201 -12.37 -13.64 -4.71
C GLN A 201 -13.57 -13.59 -3.76
N LEU A 202 -13.54 -14.37 -2.67
CA LEU A 202 -14.56 -14.34 -1.62
C LEU A 202 -14.62 -12.96 -0.95
N LEU A 203 -13.48 -12.47 -0.49
CA LEU A 203 -13.40 -11.15 0.15
C LEU A 203 -13.89 -10.03 -0.78
N ARG A 204 -13.49 -10.09 -2.06
CA ARG A 204 -13.94 -9.12 -3.07
C ARG A 204 -15.45 -9.13 -3.20
N ALA A 205 -16.08 -10.30 -3.37
CA ALA A 205 -17.53 -10.41 -3.52
C ALA A 205 -18.26 -9.80 -2.32
N ALA A 206 -17.80 -10.10 -1.09
CA ALA A 206 -18.37 -9.54 0.13
C ALA A 206 -18.18 -8.02 0.23
N THR A 207 -17.01 -7.48 -0.14
CA THR A 207 -16.80 -6.02 -0.20
C THR A 207 -17.68 -5.33 -1.24
N ASP A 208 -17.86 -5.96 -2.41
CA ASP A 208 -18.70 -5.42 -3.49
C ASP A 208 -20.18 -5.37 -3.07
N GLU A 209 -20.64 -6.35 -2.28
CA GLU A 209 -21.97 -6.36 -1.67
C GLU A 209 -22.12 -5.27 -0.60
N LEU A 210 -21.17 -5.16 0.33
CA LEU A 210 -21.17 -4.12 1.36
C LEU A 210 -21.23 -2.71 0.76
N TRP A 211 -20.50 -2.46 -0.32
CA TRP A 211 -20.51 -1.15 -0.98
C TRP A 211 -21.80 -0.89 -1.75
N ARG A 212 -22.41 -1.91 -2.35
CA ARG A 212 -23.74 -1.79 -2.98
C ARG A 212 -24.80 -1.45 -1.93
N SER A 213 -24.81 -2.13 -0.79
CA SER A 213 -25.81 -1.89 0.27
C SER A 213 -25.70 -0.49 0.88
N ARG A 214 -24.48 0.05 1.02
CA ARG A 214 -24.25 1.44 1.47
C ARG A 214 -24.76 2.48 0.48
N LYS A 215 -24.62 2.24 -0.83
CA LYS A 215 -25.15 3.13 -1.87
C LYS A 215 -26.67 3.10 -1.97
N ALA A 216 -27.28 1.96 -1.64
CA ALA A 216 -28.74 1.77 -1.66
C ALA A 216 -29.46 2.38 -0.45
N LYS A 217 -28.74 2.83 0.58
CA LYS A 217 -29.29 3.55 1.75
C LYS A 217 -28.96 5.06 1.74
N PRO A 218 -29.37 5.86 0.72
CA PRO A 218 -29.27 7.30 0.83
C PRO A 218 -30.47 7.83 1.64
N GLY A 219 -30.26 8.18 2.91
CA GLY A 219 -31.20 9.01 3.68
C GLY A 219 -32.18 8.27 4.60
N SER A 220 -31.68 7.62 5.64
CA SER A 220 -32.46 7.37 6.87
C SER A 220 -31.94 8.26 7.99
#